data_AF-A0A432GMN0-F1
#
_entry.id   AF-A0A432GMN0-F1
#
_cell.length_a   1.000
_cell.length_b   1.000
_cell.length_c   1.000
_cell.angle_alpha   90.00
_cell.angle_beta   90.00
_cell.angle_gamma   90.00
#
_symmetry.space_group_name_H-M   'P 1'
#
loop_
_entity.id
_entity.type
_entity.pdbx_description
1 polymer ?
#
loop_
_entity_poly.entity_id
_entity_poly.type
_entity_poly.pdbx_seq_one_letter_code
_entity_poly.pdbx_strand_id
1 'polypeptide(L)'
;MFEFKDLTNDNEFNASDYRLNSREFFEKRRTSKRPYVYDLRSSEAYELENIPGSHNLPIEHFETSIYQMPFAGDILLYGGEDGEVLTAAEILYDNGFDSFCFTDSFEAHLSSAEASYLSITDAAQKQIKDQLQNSDSLTGVQIIVEPTSPLKAKYRIELVESTAAGSIKLNLKGINIFSERKTASYLEGTIIEINGEGELEPRNPQLSISKLSGSLEEQIQLMLDEQVNPMLASHGG
;
A
#
# COMPACT_ATOMS: atom_id res chain seq x y z
N MET A 1 7.74 -22.02 -30.20
CA MET A 1 6.80 -23.15 -30.00
C MET A 1 6.25 -22.94 -28.61
N PHE A 2 5.00 -22.49 -28.49
CA PHE A 2 4.34 -22.38 -27.18
C PHE A 2 4.10 -23.79 -26.69
N GLU A 3 4.71 -24.16 -25.56
CA GLU A 3 4.33 -25.38 -24.85
C GLU A 3 2.98 -25.12 -24.21
N PHE A 4 1.91 -25.63 -24.82
CA PHE A 4 0.66 -25.82 -24.11
C PHE A 4 0.95 -26.78 -22.96
N LYS A 5 0.82 -26.30 -21.71
CA LYS A 5 0.75 -27.20 -20.56
C LYS A 5 -0.38 -28.19 -20.82
N ASP A 6 -0.04 -29.46 -20.81
CA ASP A 6 -1.00 -30.56 -20.88
C ASP A 6 -1.92 -30.44 -19.66
N LEU A 7 -3.17 -30.00 -19.87
CA LEU A 7 -4.19 -29.80 -18.83
C LEU A 7 -4.71 -31.12 -18.23
N THR A 8 -4.02 -32.24 -18.50
CA THR A 8 -4.34 -33.58 -17.99
C THR A 8 -3.63 -33.91 -16.68
N ASN A 9 -2.79 -33.01 -16.16
CA ASN A 9 -2.26 -33.12 -14.81
C ASN A 9 -3.21 -32.45 -13.81
N ASP A 10 -3.50 -33.17 -12.73
CA ASP A 10 -4.26 -32.80 -11.51
C ASP A 10 -3.73 -31.55 -10.78
N ASN A 11 -3.47 -30.44 -11.46
CA ASN A 11 -3.23 -29.16 -10.81
C ASN A 11 -4.59 -28.46 -10.66
N GLU A 12 -5.41 -28.95 -9.75
CA GLU A 12 -6.59 -28.25 -9.26
C GLU A 12 -6.17 -26.91 -8.64
N PHE A 13 -6.96 -25.86 -8.84
CA PHE A 13 -6.68 -24.56 -8.24
C PHE A 13 -6.67 -24.69 -6.70
N ASN A 14 -5.54 -24.35 -6.09
CA ASN A 14 -5.41 -24.30 -4.64
C ASN A 14 -5.17 -22.88 -4.15
N ALA A 15 -6.22 -22.27 -3.59
CA ALA A 15 -6.20 -20.90 -3.11
C ALA A 15 -5.07 -20.61 -2.10
N SER A 16 -4.66 -21.59 -1.29
CA SER A 16 -3.59 -21.39 -0.30
C SER A 16 -2.24 -21.05 -0.92
N ASP A 17 -2.00 -21.46 -2.15
CA ASP A 17 -0.70 -21.31 -2.82
C ASP A 17 -0.47 -19.87 -3.28
N TYR A 18 -1.54 -19.07 -3.37
CA TYR A 18 -1.52 -17.69 -3.85
C TYR A 18 -1.94 -16.66 -2.79
N ARG A 19 -2.46 -17.11 -1.64
CA ARG A 19 -2.95 -16.25 -0.57
C ARG A 19 -1.80 -15.71 0.28
N LEU A 20 -1.77 -14.40 0.46
CA LEU A 20 -0.89 -13.69 1.36
C LEU A 20 -1.68 -13.15 2.54
N ASN A 21 -1.08 -13.14 3.72
CA ASN A 21 -1.61 -12.30 4.80
C ASN A 21 -1.29 -10.82 4.52
N SER A 22 -1.90 -9.91 5.29
CA SER A 22 -1.77 -8.47 5.05
C SER A 22 -0.33 -7.97 5.08
N ARG A 23 0.51 -8.50 5.98
CA ARG A 23 1.93 -8.14 6.04
C ARG A 23 2.68 -8.61 4.80
N GLU A 24 2.49 -9.86 4.40
CA GLU A 24 3.14 -10.43 3.21
C GLU A 24 2.73 -9.69 1.92
N PHE A 25 1.44 -9.31 1.82
CA PHE A 25 0.92 -8.53 0.69
C PHE A 25 1.65 -7.19 0.55
N PHE A 26 1.77 -6.44 1.65
CA PHE A 26 2.47 -5.16 1.65
C PHE A 26 3.98 -5.30 1.44
N GLU A 27 4.62 -6.31 2.06
CA GLU A 27 6.03 -6.61 1.80
C GLU A 27 6.26 -6.93 0.31
N LYS A 28 5.40 -7.73 -0.31
CA LYS A 28 5.48 -8.06 -1.74
C LYS A 28 5.24 -6.84 -2.61
N ARG A 29 4.21 -6.03 -2.32
CA ARG A 29 3.95 -4.74 -2.99
C ARG A 29 5.18 -3.83 -2.96
N ARG A 30 5.85 -3.71 -1.82
CA ARG A 30 7.00 -2.80 -1.64
C ARG A 30 8.28 -3.31 -2.31
N THR A 31 8.49 -4.62 -2.33
CA THR A 31 9.75 -5.23 -2.80
C THR A 31 9.70 -5.66 -4.26
N SER A 32 8.50 -5.82 -4.84
CA SER A 32 8.34 -6.09 -6.26
C SER A 32 8.89 -4.94 -7.10
N LYS A 33 9.54 -5.28 -8.22
CA LYS A 33 9.96 -4.30 -9.22
C LYS A 33 8.79 -3.74 -10.02
N ARG A 34 7.71 -4.51 -10.16
CA ARG A 34 6.51 -4.17 -10.94
C ARG A 34 5.27 -4.73 -10.24
N PRO A 35 4.86 -4.12 -9.11
CA PRO A 35 3.61 -4.50 -8.45
C PRO A 35 2.42 -3.90 -9.19
N TYR A 36 1.44 -4.72 -9.53
CA TYR A 36 0.16 -4.31 -10.10
C TYR A 36 -0.94 -4.65 -9.11
N VAL A 37 -1.40 -3.64 -8.37
CA VAL A 37 -2.39 -3.82 -7.31
C VAL A 37 -3.79 -3.54 -7.87
N TYR A 38 -4.71 -4.50 -7.73
CA TYR A 38 -6.10 -4.36 -8.17
C TYR A 38 -7.05 -4.46 -6.98
N ASP A 39 -7.98 -3.50 -6.93
CA ASP A 39 -9.12 -3.49 -6.01
C ASP A 39 -10.35 -4.02 -6.73
N LEU A 40 -10.83 -5.17 -6.30
CA LEU A 40 -11.95 -5.89 -6.93
C LEU A 40 -13.32 -5.43 -6.44
N ARG A 41 -13.37 -4.46 -5.52
CA ARG A 41 -14.62 -3.90 -5.01
C ARG A 41 -15.27 -2.97 -6.02
N SER A 42 -16.49 -2.54 -5.74
CA SER A 42 -17.18 -1.54 -6.54
C SER A 42 -16.41 -0.20 -6.59
N SER A 43 -16.66 0.57 -7.65
CA SER A 43 -16.07 1.91 -7.81
C SER A 43 -16.37 2.83 -6.63
N GLU A 44 -17.58 2.75 -6.07
CA GLU A 44 -17.98 3.56 -4.91
C GLU A 44 -17.16 3.23 -3.67
N ALA A 45 -16.93 1.93 -3.39
CA ALA A 45 -16.10 1.50 -2.28
C ALA A 45 -14.65 1.94 -2.45
N TYR A 46 -14.13 1.87 -3.68
CA TYR A 46 -12.78 2.29 -4.02
C TYR A 46 -12.57 3.82 -3.88
N GLU A 47 -13.54 4.63 -4.30
CA GLU A 47 -13.47 6.10 -4.18
C GLU A 47 -13.49 6.57 -2.73
N LEU A 48 -14.16 5.83 -1.84
CA LEU A 48 -14.19 6.13 -0.42
C LEU A 48 -12.82 5.89 0.22
N GLU A 49 -12.27 4.69 0.06
CA GLU A 49 -11.00 4.26 0.65
C GLU A 49 -10.35 3.19 -0.22
N ASN A 50 -9.03 3.23 -0.41
CA ASN A 50 -8.29 2.24 -1.20
C ASN A 50 -6.83 2.10 -0.75
N ILE A 51 -6.13 1.12 -1.30
CA ILE A 51 -4.67 1.02 -1.19
C ILE A 51 -4.03 1.99 -2.20
N PRO A 52 -3.08 2.85 -1.79
CA PRO A 52 -2.47 3.83 -2.69
C PRO A 52 -1.87 3.17 -3.94
N GLY A 53 -2.20 3.73 -5.10
CA GLY A 53 -1.73 3.25 -6.40
C GLY A 53 -2.41 1.98 -6.90
N SER A 54 -3.44 1.48 -6.21
CA SER A 54 -4.25 0.39 -6.73
C SER A 54 -5.12 0.84 -7.91
N HIS A 55 -5.56 -0.13 -8.70
CA HIS A 55 -6.49 0.05 -9.80
C HIS A 55 -7.83 -0.56 -9.44
N ASN A 56 -8.90 0.21 -9.53
CA ASN A 56 -10.22 -0.36 -9.41
C ASN A 56 -10.53 -1.21 -10.64
N LEU A 57 -10.81 -2.50 -10.42
CA LEU A 57 -11.28 -3.43 -11.42
C LEU A 57 -12.35 -4.30 -10.76
N PRO A 58 -13.60 -3.81 -10.67
CA PRO A 58 -14.68 -4.54 -10.03
C PRO A 58 -14.81 -5.97 -10.57
N ILE A 59 -15.12 -6.92 -9.68
CA ILE A 59 -15.15 -8.35 -10.02
C ILE A 59 -16.05 -8.67 -11.21
N GLU A 60 -17.17 -7.95 -11.39
CA GLU A 60 -18.10 -8.13 -12.51
C GLU A 60 -17.48 -7.83 -13.89
N HIS A 61 -16.35 -7.13 -13.93
CA HIS A 61 -15.63 -6.79 -15.15
C HIS A 61 -14.32 -7.59 -15.30
N PHE A 62 -13.86 -8.22 -14.22
CA PHE A 62 -12.54 -8.83 -14.12
C PHE A 62 -12.23 -9.81 -15.25
N GLU A 63 -13.09 -10.80 -15.49
CA GLU A 63 -12.89 -11.84 -16.51
C GLU A 63 -12.70 -11.25 -17.92
N THR A 64 -13.49 -10.22 -18.26
CA THR A 64 -13.39 -9.57 -19.58
C THR A 64 -12.18 -8.66 -19.71
N SER A 65 -11.59 -8.26 -18.58
CA SER A 65 -10.45 -7.34 -18.51
C SER A 65 -9.09 -8.04 -18.38
N ILE A 66 -9.04 -9.36 -18.14
CA ILE A 66 -7.76 -10.09 -17.94
C ILE A 66 -6.80 -9.94 -19.13
N TYR A 67 -7.31 -9.78 -20.35
CA TYR A 67 -6.48 -9.60 -21.56
C TYR A 67 -5.74 -8.25 -21.59
N GLN A 68 -6.17 -7.30 -20.76
CA GLN A 68 -5.52 -6.00 -20.60
C GLN A 68 -4.56 -5.98 -19.40
N MET A 69 -4.56 -7.03 -18.58
CA MET A 69 -3.66 -7.17 -17.45
C MET A 69 -2.23 -7.46 -17.93
N PRO A 70 -1.21 -7.05 -17.16
CA PRO A 70 0.17 -7.25 -17.56
C PRO A 70 0.54 -8.74 -17.52
N PHE A 71 1.15 -9.24 -18.60
CA PHE A 71 1.66 -10.61 -18.69
C PHE A 71 2.93 -10.87 -17.86
N ALA A 72 3.51 -9.82 -17.25
CA ALA A 72 4.71 -9.93 -16.42
C ALA A 72 4.70 -8.88 -15.30
N GLY A 73 5.12 -9.30 -14.11
CA GLY A 73 5.05 -8.50 -12.88
C GLY A 73 4.31 -9.25 -11.78
N ASP A 74 4.24 -8.67 -10.59
CA ASP A 74 3.47 -9.25 -9.50
C ASP A 74 2.06 -8.67 -9.52
N ILE A 75 1.08 -9.46 -9.94
CA ILE A 75 -0.33 -9.10 -9.82
C ILE A 75 -0.75 -9.34 -8.37
N LEU A 76 -1.30 -8.31 -7.73
CA LEU A 76 -1.71 -8.32 -6.33
C LEU A 76 -3.19 -7.93 -6.25
N LEU A 77 -4.04 -8.86 -5.80
CA LEU A 77 -5.49 -8.66 -5.75
C LEU A 77 -5.97 -8.48 -4.31
N TYR A 78 -6.86 -7.53 -4.07
CA TYR A 78 -7.67 -7.48 -2.84
C TYR A 78 -9.11 -7.11 -3.17
N GLY A 79 -10.05 -7.44 -2.29
CA GLY A 79 -11.48 -7.28 -2.55
C GLY A 79 -12.28 -6.88 -1.31
N GLY A 80 -13.58 -7.15 -1.39
CA GLY A 80 -14.50 -7.03 -0.28
C GLY A 80 -14.49 -8.28 0.59
N GLU A 81 -15.57 -8.46 1.36
CA GLU A 81 -15.79 -9.65 2.19
C GLU A 81 -16.62 -10.71 1.45
N ASP A 82 -16.98 -10.45 0.19
CA ASP A 82 -17.94 -11.24 -0.60
C ASP A 82 -17.26 -12.32 -1.47
N GLY A 83 -15.94 -12.52 -1.31
CA GLY A 83 -15.19 -13.59 -1.98
C GLY A 83 -14.70 -13.25 -3.37
N GLU A 84 -14.70 -11.97 -3.77
CA GLU A 84 -14.27 -11.50 -5.08
C GLU A 84 -12.86 -11.98 -5.45
N VAL A 85 -11.96 -11.99 -4.46
CA VAL A 85 -10.55 -12.39 -4.62
C VAL A 85 -10.39 -13.86 -4.98
N LEU A 86 -11.26 -14.75 -4.49
CA LEU A 86 -11.19 -16.18 -4.79
C LEU A 86 -11.63 -16.43 -6.23
N THR A 87 -12.73 -15.81 -6.64
CA THR A 87 -13.22 -15.85 -8.02
C THR A 87 -12.18 -15.31 -8.99
N ALA A 88 -11.58 -14.16 -8.69
CA ALA A 88 -10.54 -13.57 -9.54
C ALA A 88 -9.28 -14.44 -9.62
N ALA A 89 -8.86 -15.05 -8.51
CA ALA A 89 -7.70 -15.93 -8.48
C ALA A 89 -7.91 -17.19 -9.33
N GLU A 90 -9.09 -17.80 -9.27
CA GLU A 90 -9.45 -18.95 -10.11
C GLU A 90 -9.48 -18.56 -11.60
N ILE A 91 -10.08 -17.41 -11.94
CA ILE A 91 -10.07 -16.88 -13.31
C ILE A 91 -8.63 -16.69 -13.83
N LEU A 92 -7.74 -16.08 -13.05
CA LEU A 92 -6.34 -15.91 -13.46
C LEU A 92 -5.64 -17.25 -13.67
N TYR A 93 -5.85 -18.19 -12.75
CA TYR A 93 -5.28 -19.54 -12.82
C TYR A 93 -5.70 -20.28 -14.09
N ASP A 94 -7.02 -20.33 -14.35
CA ASP A 94 -7.59 -21.01 -15.52
C ASP A 94 -7.15 -20.38 -16.85
N ASN A 95 -6.84 -19.09 -16.84
CA ASN A 95 -6.32 -18.36 -18.00
C ASN A 95 -4.79 -18.37 -18.10
N GLY A 96 -4.10 -19.17 -17.27
CA GLY A 96 -2.67 -19.45 -17.40
C GLY A 96 -1.75 -18.39 -16.82
N PHE A 97 -2.25 -17.47 -15.98
CA PHE A 97 -1.38 -16.57 -15.22
C PHE A 97 -0.62 -17.38 -14.16
N ASP A 98 0.70 -17.26 -14.14
CA ASP A 98 1.59 -18.01 -13.24
C ASP A 98 2.13 -17.19 -12.06
N SER A 99 1.93 -15.87 -12.10
CA SER A 99 2.47 -14.91 -11.12
C SER A 99 1.40 -13.93 -10.66
N PHE A 100 0.56 -14.37 -9.72
CA PHE A 100 -0.36 -13.51 -8.98
C PHE A 100 -0.39 -13.90 -7.51
N CYS A 101 -0.80 -12.97 -6.66
CA CYS A 101 -1.15 -13.25 -5.28
C CYS A 101 -2.39 -12.47 -4.91
N PHE A 102 -3.15 -12.98 -3.95
CA PHE A 102 -4.27 -12.27 -3.40
C PHE A 102 -4.20 -12.27 -1.88
N THR A 103 -5.05 -11.46 -1.28
CA THR A 103 -5.20 -11.31 0.16
C THR A 103 -6.70 -11.19 0.44
N ASP A 104 -7.07 -11.07 1.70
CA ASP A 104 -8.47 -11.02 2.11
C ASP A 104 -9.11 -9.66 1.76
N SER A 105 -10.06 -9.22 2.57
CA SER A 105 -10.76 -7.97 2.33
C SER A 105 -9.89 -6.74 2.64
N PHE A 106 -10.22 -5.62 2.01
CA PHE A 106 -9.69 -4.31 2.38
C PHE A 106 -9.83 -4.05 3.90
N GLU A 107 -10.94 -4.46 4.50
CA GLU A 107 -11.19 -4.37 5.93
C GLU A 107 -10.24 -5.22 6.78
N ALA A 108 -9.90 -6.42 6.31
CA ALA A 108 -8.89 -7.26 6.94
C ALA A 108 -7.51 -6.58 6.91
N HIS A 109 -7.13 -5.89 5.82
CA HIS A 109 -5.89 -5.10 5.77
C HIS A 109 -5.85 -3.94 6.75
N LEU A 110 -6.98 -3.25 6.87
CA LEU A 110 -7.08 -2.06 7.69
C LEU A 110 -7.11 -2.41 9.17
N SER A 111 -7.80 -3.49 9.53
CA SER A 111 -7.85 -4.01 10.90
C SER A 111 -6.54 -4.69 11.33
N SER A 112 -5.82 -5.30 10.40
CA SER A 112 -4.47 -5.84 10.61
C SER A 112 -3.38 -4.77 10.47
N ALA A 113 -3.71 -3.48 10.44
CA ALA A 113 -2.70 -2.45 10.51
C ALA A 113 -1.85 -2.64 11.77
N GLU A 114 -0.62 -3.10 11.58
CA GLU A 114 0.29 -3.42 12.66
C GLU A 114 1.39 -2.37 12.79
N ALA A 115 2.06 -2.37 13.93
CA ALA A 115 3.23 -1.53 14.16
C ALA A 115 4.32 -1.69 13.07
N SER A 116 4.38 -2.84 12.39
CA SER A 116 5.33 -3.11 11.31
C SER A 116 5.13 -2.25 10.06
N TYR A 117 3.98 -1.60 9.89
CA TYR A 117 3.76 -0.64 8.80
C TYR A 117 4.64 0.60 8.93
N LEU A 118 5.05 0.90 10.17
CA LEU A 118 5.83 2.07 10.50
C LEU A 118 7.21 1.65 11.00
N SER A 119 8.20 2.46 10.69
CA SER A 119 9.49 2.41 11.38
C SER A 119 9.79 3.75 12.02
N ILE A 120 10.61 3.75 13.06
CA ILE A 120 11.03 4.96 13.75
C ILE A 120 12.51 4.85 14.11
N THR A 121 13.25 5.89 13.74
CA THR A 121 14.66 6.03 14.10
C THR A 121 14.82 6.21 15.60
N ASP A 122 15.96 5.78 16.16
CA ASP A 122 16.17 5.87 17.61
C ASP A 122 16.17 7.32 18.11
N ALA A 123 16.66 8.26 17.29
CA ALA A 123 16.65 9.68 17.61
C ALA A 123 15.22 10.24 17.67
N ALA A 124 14.39 9.97 16.66
CA ALA A 124 12.99 10.39 16.66
C ALA A 124 12.20 9.74 17.80
N GLN A 125 12.45 8.45 18.08
CA GLN A 125 11.81 7.74 19.19
C GLN A 125 12.14 8.41 20.53
N LYS A 126 13.40 8.77 20.75
CA LYS A 126 13.84 9.46 21.95
C LYS A 126 13.16 10.83 22.07
N GLN A 127 13.17 11.63 21.01
CA GLN A 127 12.55 12.97 21.01
C GLN A 127 11.06 12.90 21.32
N ILE A 128 10.30 11.98 20.71
CA ILE A 128 8.89 11.79 21.00
C ILE A 128 8.68 11.37 22.46
N LYS A 129 9.47 10.40 22.96
CA LYS A 129 9.35 9.95 24.36
C LYS A 129 9.65 11.06 25.36
N ASP A 130 10.70 11.85 25.12
CA ASP A 130 11.06 12.98 25.97
C ASP A 130 9.92 14.03 25.97
N GLN A 131 9.32 14.34 24.81
CA GLN A 131 8.19 15.27 24.71
C GLN A 131 6.93 14.74 25.42
N LEU A 132 6.61 13.46 25.26
CA LEU A 132 5.47 12.83 25.94
C LEU A 132 5.67 12.74 27.46
N GLN A 133 6.90 12.51 27.94
CA GLN A 133 7.18 12.47 29.39
C GLN A 133 7.12 13.86 30.04
N ASN A 134 7.34 14.91 29.27
CA ASN A 134 7.29 16.30 29.76
C ASN A 134 5.88 16.89 29.77
N SER A 135 4.86 16.13 29.36
CA SER A 135 3.46 16.57 29.40
C SER A 135 2.52 15.44 29.83
N ASP A 136 1.80 15.67 30.93
CA ASP A 136 0.79 14.72 31.41
C ASP A 136 -0.45 14.64 30.52
N SER A 137 -0.66 15.61 29.62
CA SER A 137 -1.84 15.64 28.74
C SER A 137 -1.62 14.89 27.42
N LEU A 138 -0.38 14.74 26.96
CA LEU A 138 -0.07 14.12 25.67
C LEU A 138 -0.13 12.59 25.76
N THR A 139 -0.90 11.96 24.87
CA THR A 139 -1.12 10.51 24.89
C THR A 139 -0.47 9.77 23.72
N GLY A 140 0.06 10.51 22.73
CA GLY A 140 0.74 9.96 21.57
C GLY A 140 1.02 10.99 20.50
N VAL A 141 1.18 10.50 19.27
CA VAL A 141 1.39 11.33 18.08
C VAL A 141 0.36 10.98 17.01
N GLN A 142 -0.10 11.99 16.27
CA GLN A 142 -0.96 11.84 15.10
C GLN A 142 -0.08 12.01 13.85
N ILE A 143 -0.11 11.01 12.96
CA ILE A 143 0.39 11.15 11.59
C ILE A 143 -0.78 11.59 10.72
N ILE A 144 -0.64 12.78 10.14
CA ILE A 144 -1.60 13.37 9.21
C ILE A 144 -1.07 13.12 7.81
N VAL A 145 -1.89 12.46 6.98
CA VAL A 145 -1.56 12.17 5.59
C VAL A 145 -2.53 12.91 4.69
N GLU A 146 -2.00 13.68 3.74
CA GLU A 146 -2.77 14.43 2.75
C GLU A 146 -2.40 13.90 1.35
N PRO A 147 -3.16 12.95 0.80
CA PRO A 147 -2.97 12.48 -0.57
C PRO A 147 -3.09 13.63 -1.57
N THR A 148 -2.10 13.75 -2.45
CA THR A 148 -2.09 14.71 -3.57
C THR A 148 -2.33 14.02 -4.92
N SER A 149 -2.07 12.72 -5.00
CA SER A 149 -2.39 11.83 -6.11
C SER A 149 -2.48 10.38 -5.58
N PRO A 150 -2.92 9.40 -6.39
CA PRO A 150 -2.95 7.99 -5.96
C PRO A 150 -1.59 7.44 -5.50
N LEU A 151 -0.48 8.04 -5.96
CA LEU A 151 0.88 7.58 -5.67
C LEU A 151 1.68 8.56 -4.80
N LYS A 152 1.11 9.71 -4.43
CA LYS A 152 1.82 10.75 -3.68
C LYS A 152 0.97 11.39 -2.61
N ALA A 153 1.56 11.60 -1.44
CA ALA A 153 0.94 12.25 -0.29
C ALA A 153 1.96 13.13 0.47
N LYS A 154 1.44 14.13 1.17
CA LYS A 154 2.18 14.89 2.18
C LYS A 154 1.94 14.26 3.55
N TYR A 155 2.96 14.30 4.39
CA TYR A 155 2.92 13.73 5.72
C TYR A 155 3.31 14.79 6.74
N ARG A 156 2.60 14.83 7.86
CA ARG A 156 2.92 15.68 9.01
C ARG A 156 2.75 14.88 10.29
N ILE A 157 3.41 15.31 11.35
CA ILE A 157 3.28 14.70 12.68
C ILE A 157 2.99 15.76 13.73
N GLU A 158 2.06 15.46 14.62
CA GLU A 158 1.67 16.33 15.72
C GLU A 158 1.57 15.51 17.00
N LEU A 159 1.99 16.06 18.14
CA LEU A 159 1.73 15.44 19.44
C LEU A 159 0.28 15.74 19.83
N VAL A 160 -0.43 14.75 20.35
CA VAL A 160 -1.86 14.88 20.64
C VAL A 160 -2.23 14.40 22.03
N GLU A 161 -3.24 15.03 22.60
CA GLU A 161 -3.81 14.66 23.90
C GLU A 161 -4.79 13.49 23.78
N SER A 162 -5.43 13.34 22.62
CA SER A 162 -6.37 12.25 22.36
C SER A 162 -6.44 11.91 20.88
N THR A 163 -6.95 10.72 20.59
CA THR A 163 -7.21 10.22 19.24
C THR A 163 -8.41 10.94 18.63
N ALA A 164 -8.30 11.42 17.39
CA ALA A 164 -9.44 11.95 16.67
C ALA A 164 -10.48 10.84 16.39
N ALA A 165 -11.77 11.18 16.38
CA ALA A 165 -12.83 10.22 16.08
C ALA A 165 -12.63 9.60 14.69
N GLY A 166 -12.74 8.27 14.59
CA GLY A 166 -12.51 7.55 13.33
C GLY A 166 -11.04 7.37 12.96
N SER A 167 -10.10 7.69 13.85
CA SER A 167 -8.68 7.34 13.65
C SER A 167 -8.38 5.91 14.08
N ILE A 168 -7.43 5.29 13.38
CA ILE A 168 -6.79 4.05 13.80
C ILE A 168 -5.69 4.34 14.84
N LYS A 169 -5.37 3.33 15.65
CA LYS A 169 -4.33 3.40 16.68
C LYS A 169 -3.32 2.27 16.46
N LEU A 170 -2.05 2.62 16.34
CA LEU A 170 -0.92 1.70 16.28
C LEU A 170 -0.03 1.90 17.51
N ASN A 171 0.61 0.83 18.00
CA ASN A 171 1.62 0.95 19.06
C ASN A 171 3.01 0.65 18.50
N LEU A 172 3.84 1.68 18.32
CA LEU A 172 5.19 1.55 17.79
C LEU A 172 6.22 1.76 18.88
N LYS A 173 6.90 0.68 19.30
CA LYS A 173 7.94 0.70 20.36
C LYS A 173 7.49 1.44 21.65
N GLY A 174 6.23 1.25 22.05
CA GLY A 174 5.62 1.87 23.23
C GLY A 174 5.07 3.29 23.02
N ILE A 175 5.04 3.80 21.79
CA ILE A 175 4.44 5.09 21.44
C ILE A 175 3.10 4.81 20.76
N ASN A 176 2.03 5.49 21.19
CA ASN A 176 0.76 5.45 20.46
C ASN A 176 0.86 6.37 19.24
N ILE A 177 0.66 5.78 18.06
CA ILE A 177 0.55 6.49 16.79
C ILE A 177 -0.91 6.45 16.37
N PHE A 178 -1.45 7.59 15.97
CA PHE A 178 -2.81 7.76 15.49
C PHE A 178 -2.78 8.22 14.04
N SER A 179 -3.77 7.80 13.25
CA SER A 179 -3.97 8.31 11.89
C SER A 179 -5.42 8.15 11.46
N GLU A 180 -5.90 8.98 10.56
CA GLU A 180 -7.26 8.84 10.03
C GLU A 180 -7.41 7.51 9.30
N ARG A 181 -8.52 6.81 9.55
CA ARG A 181 -8.81 5.53 8.91
C ARG A 181 -8.73 5.61 7.38
N LYS A 182 -9.32 6.66 6.80
CA LYS A 182 -9.35 6.91 5.36
C LYS A 182 -7.97 6.94 4.71
N THR A 183 -6.94 7.33 5.44
CA THR A 183 -5.56 7.46 4.92
C THR A 183 -4.60 6.44 5.54
N ALA A 184 -5.10 5.50 6.35
CA ALA A 184 -4.29 4.49 7.02
C ALA A 184 -3.44 3.64 6.04
N SER A 185 -3.98 3.34 4.86
CA SER A 185 -3.26 2.57 3.83
C SER A 185 -2.01 3.28 3.28
N TYR A 186 -1.86 4.58 3.51
CA TYR A 186 -0.65 5.35 3.15
C TYR A 186 0.46 5.22 4.21
N LEU A 187 0.16 4.68 5.39
CA LEU A 187 1.14 4.55 6.47
C LEU A 187 2.17 3.47 6.18
N GLU A 188 1.85 2.44 5.40
CA GLU A 188 2.77 1.34 5.13
C GLU A 188 4.06 1.82 4.48
N GLY A 189 5.19 1.44 5.09
CA GLY A 189 6.52 1.84 4.66
C GLY A 189 6.93 3.23 5.16
N THR A 190 6.13 3.91 5.98
CA THR A 190 6.47 5.22 6.52
C THR A 190 7.52 5.12 7.61
N ILE A 191 8.52 6.01 7.53
CA ILE A 191 9.64 6.13 8.45
C ILE A 191 9.45 7.44 9.22
N ILE A 192 9.40 7.37 10.55
CA ILE A 192 9.42 8.54 11.42
C ILE A 192 10.88 8.86 11.76
N GLU A 193 11.36 9.99 11.26
CA GLU A 193 12.74 10.42 11.41
C GLU A 193 12.85 11.88 11.85
N ILE A 194 14.08 12.33 12.09
CA ILE A 194 14.39 13.74 12.36
C ILE A 194 14.99 14.32 11.08
N ASN A 195 14.43 15.42 10.60
CA ASN A 195 14.91 16.10 9.40
C ASN A 195 16.20 16.91 9.68
N GLY A 196 16.74 17.55 8.64
CA GLY A 196 17.96 18.37 8.76
C GLY A 196 17.84 19.60 9.69
N GLU A 197 16.62 19.97 10.09
CA GLU A 197 16.32 21.10 10.97
C GLU A 197 16.12 20.67 12.44
N GLY A 198 16.18 19.35 12.73
CA GLY A 198 15.96 18.82 14.07
C GLY A 198 14.48 18.57 14.42
N GLU A 199 13.59 18.63 13.42
CA GLU A 199 12.16 18.43 13.59
C GLU A 199 11.74 17.00 13.21
N LEU A 200 10.67 16.50 13.85
CA LEU A 200 10.09 15.20 13.53
C LEU A 200 9.40 15.25 12.16
N GLU A 201 9.75 14.31 11.28
CA GLU A 201 9.22 14.21 9.92
C GLU A 201 8.85 12.75 9.63
N PRO A 202 7.57 12.42 9.38
CA PRO A 202 7.22 11.15 8.76
C PRO A 202 7.50 11.22 7.26
N ARG A 203 8.21 10.22 6.74
CA ARG A 203 8.55 10.11 5.33
C ARG A 203 8.28 8.70 4.84
N ASN A 204 7.48 8.59 3.79
CA ASN A 204 7.28 7.36 3.05
C ASN A 204 8.16 7.40 1.78
N PRO A 205 9.18 6.54 1.64
CA PRO A 205 10.09 6.59 0.50
C PRO A 205 9.41 6.43 -0.87
N GLN A 206 8.25 5.78 -0.93
CA GLN A 206 7.51 5.55 -2.17
C GLN A 206 6.43 6.61 -2.39
N LEU A 207 5.72 6.99 -1.32
CA LEU A 207 4.52 7.82 -1.40
C LEU A 207 4.74 9.28 -0.99
N SER A 208 5.83 9.65 -0.32
CA SER A 208 6.08 11.06 -0.04
C SER A 208 6.41 11.81 -1.32
N ILE A 209 5.94 13.05 -1.39
CA ILE A 209 6.40 13.98 -2.43
C ILE A 209 7.88 14.25 -2.18
N SER A 210 8.72 13.88 -3.15
CA SER A 210 10.13 14.18 -3.09
C SER A 210 10.33 15.69 -3.12
N LYS A 211 11.14 16.24 -2.21
CA LYS A 211 11.58 17.64 -2.33
C LYS A 211 12.42 17.72 -3.61
N LEU A 212 11.91 18.42 -4.63
CA LEU A 212 12.64 18.70 -5.86
C LEU A 212 13.96 19.37 -5.46
N SER A 213 15.05 18.62 -5.63
CA SER A 213 16.40 19.04 -5.26
C SER A 213 17.35 18.51 -6.33
N GLY A 214 18.43 19.28 -6.59
CA GLY A 214 19.33 19.01 -7.72
C GLY A 214 19.02 19.86 -8.96
N SER A 215 19.70 19.51 -10.06
CA SER A 215 19.62 20.14 -11.37
C SER A 215 18.24 19.98 -12.02
N LEU A 216 17.95 20.80 -13.04
CA LEU A 216 16.67 20.75 -13.76
C LEU A 216 16.48 19.39 -14.45
N GLU A 217 17.54 18.78 -14.98
CA GLU A 217 17.47 17.43 -15.55
C GLU A 217 17.11 16.37 -14.50
N GLU A 218 17.69 16.43 -13.29
CA GLU A 218 17.36 15.52 -12.19
C GLU A 218 15.92 15.69 -11.72
N GLN A 219 15.43 16.94 -11.70
CA GLN A 219 14.03 17.24 -11.36
C GLN A 219 13.05 16.74 -12.42
N ILE A 220 13.37 16.89 -13.71
CA ILE A 220 12.56 16.36 -14.82
C ILE A 220 12.53 14.83 -14.79
N GLN A 221 13.69 14.20 -14.57
CA GLN A 221 13.77 12.74 -14.48
C GLN A 221 12.96 12.21 -13.28
N LEU A 222 13.08 12.86 -12.11
CA LEU A 222 12.30 12.52 -10.93
C LEU A 222 10.81 12.67 -11.17
N MET A 223 10.36 13.74 -11.83
CA MET A 223 8.94 13.91 -12.17
C MET A 223 8.45 12.85 -13.17
N LEU A 224 9.26 12.47 -14.16
CA LEU A 224 8.92 11.40 -15.09
C LEU A 224 8.81 10.06 -14.36
N ASP A 225 9.80 9.70 -13.54
CA ASP A 225 9.79 8.45 -12.77
C ASP A 225 8.64 8.40 -11.75
N GLU A 226 8.26 9.53 -11.14
CA GLU A 226 7.14 9.63 -10.20
C GLU A 226 5.75 9.63 -10.87
N GLN A 227 5.65 9.98 -12.15
CA GLN A 227 4.38 10.00 -12.91
C GLN A 227 4.18 8.77 -13.82
N VAL A 228 5.20 7.97 -14.05
CA VAL A 228 5.07 6.76 -14.88
C VAL A 228 4.31 5.68 -14.12
N ASN A 229 3.05 5.47 -14.51
CA ASN A 229 2.32 4.27 -14.15
C ASN A 229 2.96 3.06 -14.87
N PRO A 230 3.41 2.01 -14.16
CA PRO A 230 4.08 0.86 -14.75
C PRO A 230 3.24 0.09 -15.79
N MET A 231 1.92 0.27 -15.85
CA MET A 231 1.08 -0.27 -16.93
C MET A 231 1.18 0.55 -18.23
N LEU A 232 1.30 1.87 -18.15
CA LEU A 232 1.48 2.74 -19.33
C LEU A 232 2.86 2.53 -19.97
N ALA A 233 3.87 2.21 -19.16
CA ALA A 233 5.22 1.92 -19.63
C ALA A 233 5.37 0.57 -20.35
N SER A 234 4.47 -0.40 -20.13
CA SER A 234 4.60 -1.76 -20.69
C SER A 234 4.07 -1.89 -22.13
N HIS A 235 3.31 -0.90 -22.63
CA HIS A 235 2.70 -0.91 -23.96
C HIS A 235 3.54 -0.17 -25.04
N GLY A 236 4.74 0.30 -24.71
CA GLY A 236 5.66 0.92 -25.66
C GLY A 236 6.73 -0.05 -26.16
N GLY A 237 6.41 -0.88 -27.16
CA GLY A 237 7.34 -1.78 -27.83
C GLY A 237 6.87 -2.13 -29.23
#